data_AF-A0AA40DL79-F1
#
_entry.id   AF-A0AA40DL79-F1
#
_cell.length_a   1.000
_cell.length_b   1.000
_cell.length_c   1.000
_cell.angle_alpha   90.00
_cell.angle_beta   90.00
_cell.angle_gamma   90.00
#
_symmetry.space_group_name_H-M   'P 1'
#
loop_
_entity.id
_entity.type
_entity.pdbx_description
1 polymer ?
#
loop_
_entity_poly.entity_id
_entity_poly.type
_entity_poly.pdbx_seq_one_letter_code
_entity_poly.pdbx_strand_id
1 'polypeptide(L)'
;MADQCTERTAPDLCTERTAPDQCTERTAPDQGIERGLDHEQEALLLNRSHLALLCDLAELCKTNSDTSFCYDPFCDESFTLTPDEFWDFQESNEAGDFPFKIGKCEYDGTTLYFKNMTIVHAGVGSTMSGEIQEQLGVLKHHPEVGTLVRQLRSRINDWPVHISDTSFREPDFSFGKNGSLLPTLVGEVSYSRRFTREQLEAKYRAYLLEFGGKIRTVICADLYYAGTGQEILKTAEDLYRTAISVWSIQDGIIRTVKLTFVLLFPRPGWAPAIHLSFAVIIQDLQELCKLDASCPPQVRKRRRSTHNRADEEPRELKRRNVAMETQIQEMVADRDRDMRVVDRDMRVVRRDAAKAREQLAKQEQQNAEQEQKNAEQEQEIAELRRALALARSAL
;
A
#
# COMPACT_ATOMS: atom_id res chain seq x y z
N MET A 1 37.24 63.43 8.29
CA MET A 1 37.43 63.63 9.74
C MET A 1 36.31 62.90 10.45
N ALA A 2 36.60 61.69 10.91
CA ALA A 2 35.80 60.94 11.87
C ALA A 2 36.78 59.97 12.54
N ASP A 3 37.13 60.33 13.76
CA ASP A 3 37.77 59.52 14.80
C ASP A 3 37.03 58.19 15.02
N GLN A 4 37.73 57.08 15.25
CA GLN A 4 38.07 56.62 16.62
C GLN A 4 38.64 55.19 16.63
N CYS A 5 39.81 55.10 17.27
CA CYS A 5 40.28 54.06 18.21
C CYS A 5 40.41 52.59 17.79
N THR A 6 41.68 52.24 17.57
CA THR A 6 42.28 50.89 17.69
C THR A 6 42.83 50.68 19.12
N GLU A 7 43.08 49.40 19.46
CA GLU A 7 43.82 48.85 20.62
C GLU A 7 43.03 48.39 21.86
N ARG A 8 43.09 47.06 22.11
CA ARG A 8 43.90 46.46 23.21
C ARG A 8 43.93 44.93 23.07
N THR A 9 45.07 44.32 22.73
CA THR A 9 46.09 43.72 23.63
C THR A 9 45.63 42.44 24.34
N ALA A 10 46.15 41.29 23.89
CA ALA A 10 46.21 40.03 24.64
C ALA A 10 47.24 40.13 25.79
N PRO A 11 47.19 39.25 26.81
CA PRO A 11 48.19 38.17 26.82
C PRO A 11 47.71 36.82 27.38
N ASP A 12 48.03 35.76 26.65
CA ASP A 12 48.96 34.69 27.02
C ASP A 12 48.90 33.94 28.37
N LEU A 13 48.94 32.61 28.20
CA LEU A 13 49.82 31.60 28.82
C LEU A 13 49.35 30.73 30.01
N CYS A 14 49.45 29.42 29.73
CA CYS A 14 49.84 28.30 30.60
C CYS A 14 48.83 27.81 31.64
N THR A 15 48.64 26.51 31.91
CA THR A 15 49.64 25.44 31.95
C THR A 15 48.95 24.07 31.96
N GLU A 16 49.56 23.09 31.29
CA GLU A 16 49.32 21.66 31.44
C GLU A 16 49.50 21.17 32.89
N ARG A 17 48.74 20.14 33.29
CA ARG A 17 49.28 19.11 34.19
C ARG A 17 48.56 17.77 34.05
N THR A 18 49.38 16.74 34.15
CA THR A 18 49.21 15.37 33.70
C THR A 18 48.90 14.42 34.86
N ALA A 19 48.06 13.41 34.59
CA ALA A 19 48.11 12.01 35.07
C ALA A 19 47.62 11.67 36.52
N PRO A 20 47.46 10.37 36.89
CA PRO A 20 46.14 9.72 36.98
C PRO A 20 45.94 8.88 38.27
N ASP A 21 44.86 8.07 38.27
CA ASP A 21 44.54 6.93 39.14
C ASP A 21 43.88 7.19 40.51
N GLN A 22 42.69 6.62 40.73
CA GLN A 22 42.50 5.38 41.51
C GLN A 22 41.01 5.10 41.81
N CYS A 23 40.66 3.82 41.73
CA CYS A 23 39.37 3.22 42.03
C CYS A 23 38.90 3.47 43.47
N THR A 24 37.59 3.55 43.68
CA THR A 24 36.97 2.98 44.89
C THR A 24 35.58 2.45 44.56
N GLU A 25 35.43 1.13 44.67
CA GLU A 25 34.14 0.45 44.77
C GLU A 25 33.32 1.05 45.91
N ARG A 26 32.03 1.27 45.67
CA ARG A 26 31.03 1.20 46.74
C ARG A 26 29.75 0.55 46.25
N THR A 27 29.44 -0.53 46.94
CA THR A 27 28.23 -1.34 46.91
C THR A 27 27.01 -0.56 47.44
N ALA A 28 25.84 -0.94 46.92
CA ALA A 28 24.46 -0.43 47.07
C ALA A 28 23.98 0.05 48.47
N PRO A 29 22.82 0.75 48.55
CA PRO A 29 21.57 0.00 48.58
C PRO A 29 20.42 0.57 47.72
N ASP A 30 19.55 -0.35 47.31
CA ASP A 30 18.22 -0.14 46.77
C ASP A 30 17.42 0.90 47.58
N GLN A 31 16.93 1.92 46.90
CA GLN A 31 15.72 2.63 47.31
C GLN A 31 14.82 2.80 46.10
N GLY A 32 13.64 2.17 46.20
CA GLY A 32 12.58 2.24 45.21
C GLY A 32 12.19 3.69 44.93
N ILE A 33 12.37 4.09 43.68
CA ILE A 33 11.76 5.29 43.13
C ILE A 33 10.57 4.79 42.29
N GLU A 34 9.46 4.49 42.96
CA GLU A 34 8.14 4.66 42.36
C GLU A 34 7.92 6.17 42.19
N ARG A 35 8.55 6.77 41.18
CA ARG A 35 8.06 8.03 40.63
C ARG A 35 7.14 7.63 39.51
N GLY A 36 5.83 7.68 39.80
CA GLY A 36 4.83 7.77 38.76
C GLY A 36 5.26 8.91 37.85
N LEU A 37 5.52 8.58 36.58
CA LEU A 37 5.70 9.59 35.55
C LEU A 37 4.43 10.42 35.55
N ASP A 38 4.59 11.70 35.81
CA ASP A 38 3.54 12.70 35.73
C ASP A 38 2.88 12.51 34.34
N HIS A 39 1.55 12.39 34.24
CA HIS A 39 0.85 12.16 32.96
C HIS A 39 1.26 13.17 31.86
N GLU A 40 1.77 14.33 32.24
CA GLU A 40 2.31 15.35 31.35
C GLU A 40 3.67 14.96 30.73
N GLN A 41 4.54 14.27 31.48
CA GLN A 41 5.81 13.73 30.99
C GLN A 41 5.59 12.48 30.12
N GLU A 42 4.59 11.66 30.45
CA GLU A 42 4.16 10.52 29.65
C GLU A 42 3.58 11.00 28.30
N ALA A 43 2.71 12.03 28.30
CA ALA A 43 2.20 12.67 27.09
C ALA A 43 3.29 13.37 26.25
N LEU A 44 4.35 13.90 26.88
CA LEU A 44 5.50 14.48 26.18
C LEU A 44 6.40 13.41 25.54
N LEU A 45 6.52 12.23 26.14
CA LEU A 45 7.25 11.09 25.58
C LEU A 45 6.50 10.45 24.41
N LEU A 46 5.18 10.24 24.55
CA LEU A 46 4.29 9.78 23.47
C LEU A 46 4.25 10.77 22.29
N ASN A 47 4.22 12.08 22.55
CA ASN A 47 4.33 13.07 21.47
C ASN A 47 5.68 13.03 20.74
N ARG A 48 6.75 12.60 21.42
CA ARG A 48 8.09 12.59 20.83
C ARG A 48 8.26 11.48 19.80
N SER A 49 7.62 10.32 19.99
CA SER A 49 7.63 9.24 19.01
C SER A 49 6.74 9.53 17.80
N HIS A 50 5.56 10.14 18.00
CA HIS A 50 4.76 10.64 16.86
C HIS A 50 5.48 11.70 16.06
N LEU A 51 6.09 12.68 16.73
CA LEU A 51 6.82 13.73 16.03
C LEU A 51 8.03 13.16 15.30
N ALA A 52 8.72 12.17 15.86
CA ALA A 52 9.82 11.49 15.19
C ALA A 52 9.33 10.75 13.93
N LEU A 53 8.27 9.94 14.04
CA LEU A 53 7.66 9.24 12.90
C LEU A 53 7.16 10.23 11.83
N LEU A 54 6.49 11.32 12.24
CA LEU A 54 6.04 12.39 11.35
C LEU A 54 7.21 13.11 10.67
N CYS A 55 8.31 13.35 11.39
CA CYS A 55 9.52 13.95 10.83
C CYS A 55 10.17 13.01 9.82
N ASP A 56 10.32 11.72 10.15
CA ASP A 56 10.91 10.71 9.28
C ASP A 56 10.05 10.54 8.01
N LEU A 57 8.73 10.43 8.15
CA LEU A 57 7.80 10.37 7.01
C LEU A 57 7.84 11.66 6.16
N ALA A 58 7.90 12.83 6.80
CA ALA A 58 7.98 14.11 6.09
C ALA A 58 9.32 14.31 5.37
N GLU A 59 10.43 13.83 5.92
CA GLU A 59 11.75 13.86 5.30
C GLU A 59 11.85 12.88 4.12
N LEU A 60 11.27 11.68 4.26
CA LEU A 60 11.08 10.72 3.16
C LEU A 60 10.24 11.31 2.02
N CYS A 61 9.22 12.11 2.31
CA CYS A 61 8.46 12.82 1.28
C CYS A 61 9.27 13.89 0.55
N LYS A 62 10.01 14.72 1.30
CA LYS A 62 10.81 15.82 0.73
C LYS A 62 11.89 15.32 -0.23
N THR A 63 12.49 14.18 0.08
CA THR A 63 13.56 13.59 -0.74
C THR A 63 13.06 12.98 -2.05
N ASN A 64 11.77 12.65 -2.15
CA ASN A 64 11.22 11.94 -3.30
C ASN A 64 10.30 12.80 -4.19
N SER A 65 9.85 13.97 -3.74
CA SER A 65 8.98 14.87 -4.51
C SER A 65 9.61 15.42 -5.81
N ASP A 66 10.93 15.28 -5.97
CA ASP A 66 11.66 15.72 -7.17
C ASP A 66 11.61 14.72 -8.34
N THR A 67 11.08 13.51 -8.15
CA THR A 67 11.01 12.49 -9.21
C THR A 67 9.61 12.40 -9.84
N SER A 68 9.44 12.99 -11.02
CA SER A 68 8.13 13.21 -11.67
C SER A 68 7.47 11.96 -12.32
N PHE A 69 7.63 10.75 -11.77
CA PHE A 69 7.00 9.56 -12.34
C PHE A 69 6.67 8.51 -11.27
N CYS A 70 5.38 8.39 -10.91
CA CYS A 70 4.68 7.19 -10.40
C CYS A 70 5.38 6.28 -9.37
N TYR A 71 6.41 6.76 -8.68
CA TYR A 71 7.00 6.08 -7.53
C TYR A 71 6.38 6.69 -6.30
N ASP A 72 5.50 5.93 -5.65
CA ASP A 72 5.11 6.22 -4.28
C ASP A 72 6.40 6.18 -3.43
N PRO A 73 6.80 7.29 -2.79
CA PRO A 73 8.07 7.38 -2.06
C PRO A 73 8.22 6.37 -0.92
N PHE A 74 7.11 5.76 -0.46
CA PHE A 74 7.06 4.82 0.65
C PHE A 74 7.27 3.36 0.25
N CYS A 75 8.09 3.09 -0.78
CA CYS A 75 8.31 1.74 -1.26
C CYS A 75 8.95 0.84 -0.17
N ASP A 76 8.13 -0.01 0.45
CA ASP A 76 8.52 -1.10 1.34
C ASP A 76 9.28 -0.63 2.61
N GLU A 77 8.94 0.53 3.16
CA GLU A 77 9.50 1.00 4.44
C GLU A 77 8.78 0.36 5.64
N SER A 78 9.52 0.19 6.74
CA SER A 78 9.00 -0.39 7.97
C SER A 78 9.43 0.41 9.19
N PHE A 79 8.51 0.61 10.13
CA PHE A 79 8.74 1.39 11.35
C PHE A 79 8.37 0.54 12.56
N THR A 80 9.20 0.57 13.60
CA THR A 80 8.86 -0.09 14.86
C THR A 80 7.95 0.83 15.66
N LEU A 81 6.76 0.37 15.97
CA LEU A 81 5.75 1.08 16.76
C LEU A 81 5.25 0.19 17.89
N THR A 82 4.99 0.77 19.06
CA THR A 82 4.15 0.14 20.09
C THR A 82 2.69 0.11 19.64
N PRO A 83 1.83 -0.75 20.24
CA PRO A 83 0.42 -0.80 19.86
C PRO A 83 -0.31 0.54 20.01
N ASP A 84 -0.01 1.31 21.05
CA ASP A 84 -0.62 2.63 21.28
C ASP A 84 -0.20 3.62 20.18
N GLU A 85 1.09 3.68 19.85
CA GLU A 85 1.61 4.51 18.75
C GLU A 85 1.02 4.13 17.38
N PHE A 86 0.73 2.84 17.16
CA PHE A 86 0.06 2.40 15.93
C PHE A 86 -1.39 2.90 15.86
N TRP A 87 -2.12 2.87 16.96
CA TRP A 87 -3.52 3.33 16.99
C TRP A 87 -3.63 4.83 16.80
N ASP A 88 -2.76 5.58 17.45
CA ASP A 88 -2.69 7.03 17.28
C ASP A 88 -2.27 7.39 15.84
N PHE A 89 -1.35 6.62 15.23
CA PHE A 89 -1.02 6.72 13.81
C PHE A 89 -2.25 6.48 12.92
N GLN A 90 -3.04 5.44 13.19
CA GLN A 90 -4.25 5.13 12.43
C GLN A 90 -5.29 6.25 12.54
N GLU A 91 -5.55 6.75 13.76
CA GLU A 91 -6.48 7.85 13.99
C GLU A 91 -6.04 9.10 13.21
N SER A 92 -4.75 9.44 13.24
CA SER A 92 -4.18 10.56 12.48
C SER A 92 -4.31 10.35 10.96
N ASN A 93 -4.16 9.11 10.49
CA ASN A 93 -4.26 8.77 9.06
C ASN A 93 -5.69 8.85 8.55
N GLU A 94 -6.66 8.43 9.36
CA GLU A 94 -8.08 8.56 9.06
C GLU A 94 -8.58 10.01 9.17
N ALA A 95 -8.06 10.77 10.13
CA ALA A 95 -8.36 12.20 10.29
C ALA A 95 -7.82 13.06 9.14
N GLY A 96 -6.83 12.55 8.39
CA GLY A 96 -6.17 13.29 7.32
C GLY A 96 -5.19 14.33 7.84
N ASP A 97 -4.61 14.09 9.02
CA ASP A 97 -3.63 14.98 9.64
C ASP A 97 -2.27 14.92 8.92
N PHE A 98 -2.03 13.85 8.16
CA PHE A 98 -0.88 13.74 7.27
C PHE A 98 -1.12 14.52 5.97
N PRO A 99 -0.06 15.12 5.39
CA PRO A 99 -0.17 15.86 4.13
C PRO A 99 -0.53 14.99 2.91
N PHE A 100 -0.59 13.66 3.09
CA PHE A 100 -1.00 12.67 2.11
C PHE A 100 -1.71 11.53 2.83
N LYS A 101 -2.67 10.90 2.15
CA LYS A 101 -3.29 9.68 2.64
C LYS A 101 -2.31 8.53 2.47
N ILE A 102 -1.89 7.94 3.58
CA ILE A 102 -1.11 6.70 3.52
C ILE A 102 -2.06 5.63 2.97
N GLY A 103 -1.59 4.92 1.94
CA GLY A 103 -2.34 3.85 1.30
C GLY A 103 -2.47 2.64 2.20
N LYS A 104 -1.93 1.52 1.74
CA LYS A 104 -2.09 0.25 2.43
C LYS A 104 -0.99 0.05 3.48
N CYS A 105 -1.37 -0.26 4.71
CA CYS A 105 -0.43 -0.53 5.78
C CYS A 105 -0.74 -1.83 6.51
N GLU A 106 0.27 -2.41 7.15
CA GLU A 106 0.12 -3.63 7.94
C GLU A 106 0.89 -3.48 9.24
N TYR A 107 0.38 -4.00 10.34
CA TYR A 107 1.06 -3.92 11.64
C TYR A 107 1.06 -5.29 12.29
N ASP A 108 2.22 -5.80 12.70
CA ASP A 108 2.33 -7.14 13.28
C ASP A 108 2.35 -7.18 14.81
N GLY A 109 2.07 -6.04 15.45
CA GLY A 109 2.20 -5.87 16.90
C GLY A 109 3.54 -5.26 17.33
N THR A 110 4.46 -5.06 16.40
CA THR A 110 5.73 -4.38 16.68
C THR A 110 6.19 -3.51 15.52
N THR A 111 5.90 -3.92 14.29
CA THR A 111 6.38 -3.25 13.08
C THR A 111 5.22 -2.88 12.18
N LEU A 112 5.15 -1.60 11.81
CA LEU A 112 4.27 -1.06 10.78
C LEU A 112 4.99 -1.15 9.43
N TYR A 113 4.35 -1.79 8.46
CA TYR A 113 4.83 -1.97 7.10
C TYR A 113 3.99 -1.14 6.15
N PHE A 114 4.65 -0.35 5.32
CA PHE A 114 4.02 0.40 4.24
C PHE A 114 4.09 -0.40 2.95
N LYS A 115 2.95 -0.68 2.33
CA LYS A 115 2.90 -1.41 1.06
C LYS A 115 2.57 -0.45 -0.07
N ASN A 116 3.53 -0.23 -0.98
CA ASN A 116 3.26 0.49 -2.21
C ASN A 116 2.37 -0.35 -3.13
N MET A 117 1.11 0.07 -3.24
CA MET A 117 0.13 -0.51 -4.13
C MET A 117 0.29 0.12 -5.52
N THR A 118 1.18 -0.44 -6.33
CA THR A 118 1.29 0.02 -7.73
C THR A 118 -0.05 -0.15 -8.45
N ILE A 119 -0.31 0.65 -9.49
CA ILE A 119 -1.53 0.52 -10.31
C ILE A 119 -1.73 -0.92 -10.81
N VAL A 120 -0.63 -1.60 -11.14
CA VAL A 120 -0.65 -3.01 -11.57
C VAL A 120 -1.09 -3.92 -10.43
N HIS A 121 -0.51 -3.74 -9.25
CA HIS A 121 -0.84 -4.52 -8.06
C HIS A 121 -2.33 -4.36 -7.68
N ALA A 122 -2.81 -3.12 -7.56
CA ALA A 122 -4.21 -2.81 -7.27
C ALA A 122 -5.15 -3.34 -8.36
N GLY A 123 -4.75 -3.23 -9.64
CA GLY A 123 -5.50 -3.76 -10.77
C GLY A 123 -5.65 -5.29 -10.73
N VAL A 124 -4.58 -6.02 -10.41
CA VAL A 124 -4.63 -7.48 -10.25
C VAL A 124 -5.52 -7.88 -9.08
N GLY A 125 -5.35 -7.25 -7.91
CA GLY A 125 -6.20 -7.52 -6.74
C GLY A 125 -7.69 -7.30 -7.05
N SER A 126 -8.01 -6.19 -7.72
CA SER A 126 -9.38 -5.88 -8.15
C SER A 126 -9.92 -6.90 -9.17
N THR A 127 -9.14 -7.30 -10.17
CA THR A 127 -9.57 -8.32 -11.14
C THR A 127 -9.82 -9.65 -10.45
N MET A 128 -8.88 -10.11 -9.61
CA MET A 128 -9.03 -11.39 -8.89
C MET A 128 -10.29 -11.38 -8.02
N SER A 129 -10.52 -10.29 -7.29
CA SER A 129 -11.72 -10.13 -6.48
C SER A 129 -13.00 -10.17 -7.33
N GLY A 130 -13.02 -9.46 -8.46
CA GLY A 130 -14.15 -9.44 -9.40
C GLY A 130 -14.48 -10.83 -9.95
N GLU A 131 -13.47 -11.57 -10.41
CA GLU A 131 -13.63 -12.93 -10.93
C GLU A 131 -14.14 -13.88 -9.84
N ILE A 132 -13.57 -13.84 -8.63
CA ILE A 132 -14.06 -14.64 -7.50
C ILE A 132 -15.53 -14.29 -7.20
N GLN A 133 -15.88 -13.01 -7.20
CA GLN A 133 -17.25 -12.56 -6.94
C GLN A 133 -18.24 -13.03 -8.02
N GLU A 134 -17.86 -13.00 -9.30
CA GLU A 134 -18.69 -13.47 -10.40
C GLU A 134 -18.96 -14.98 -10.27
N GLN A 135 -17.92 -15.75 -10.01
CA GLN A 135 -18.01 -17.20 -9.84
C GLN A 135 -18.82 -17.58 -8.58
N LEU A 136 -18.65 -16.84 -7.48
CA LEU A 136 -19.55 -16.93 -6.32
C LEU A 136 -21.00 -16.59 -6.72
N GLY A 137 -21.21 -15.62 -7.61
CA GLY A 137 -22.53 -15.32 -8.18
C GLY A 137 -23.20 -16.53 -8.84
N VAL A 138 -22.45 -17.29 -9.63
CA VAL A 138 -22.92 -18.54 -10.26
C VAL A 138 -23.24 -19.60 -9.19
N LEU A 139 -22.34 -19.78 -8.22
CA LEU A 139 -22.48 -20.77 -7.14
C LEU A 139 -23.57 -20.44 -6.12
N LYS A 140 -24.05 -19.19 -6.08
CA LYS A 140 -25.14 -18.74 -5.20
C LYS A 140 -26.40 -19.60 -5.34
N HIS A 141 -26.63 -20.17 -6.52
CA HIS A 141 -27.77 -21.03 -6.84
C HIS A 141 -27.49 -22.52 -6.65
N HIS A 142 -26.25 -22.90 -6.33
CA HIS A 142 -25.89 -24.29 -6.11
C HIS A 142 -26.58 -24.84 -4.85
N PRO A 143 -27.17 -26.05 -4.89
CA PRO A 143 -27.96 -26.59 -3.78
C PRO A 143 -27.15 -26.80 -2.50
N GLU A 144 -25.88 -27.18 -2.63
CA GLU A 144 -24.99 -27.45 -1.49
C GLU A 144 -24.29 -26.18 -0.96
N VAL A 145 -23.62 -25.42 -1.84
CA VAL A 145 -22.80 -24.27 -1.42
C VAL A 145 -23.52 -22.93 -1.49
N GLY A 146 -24.69 -22.84 -2.12
CA GLY A 146 -25.38 -21.57 -2.35
C GLY A 146 -25.79 -20.84 -1.08
N THR A 147 -25.98 -21.53 0.04
CA THR A 147 -26.23 -20.89 1.34
C THR A 147 -24.98 -20.22 1.90
N LEU A 148 -23.83 -20.90 1.84
CA LEU A 148 -22.54 -20.35 2.25
C LEU A 148 -22.17 -19.16 1.36
N VAL A 149 -22.30 -19.33 0.05
CA VAL A 149 -21.97 -18.29 -0.93
C VAL A 149 -22.87 -17.05 -0.79
N ARG A 150 -24.15 -17.22 -0.48
CA ARG A 150 -25.05 -16.08 -0.16
C ARG A 150 -24.64 -15.30 1.08
N GLN A 151 -23.93 -15.95 2.01
CA GLN A 151 -23.44 -15.32 3.23
C GLN A 151 -22.11 -14.61 3.00
N LEU A 152 -21.30 -15.09 2.05
CA LEU A 152 -20.08 -14.44 1.63
C LEU A 152 -20.41 -13.15 0.87
N ARG A 153 -19.93 -12.03 1.39
CA ARG A 153 -19.86 -10.78 0.63
C ARG A 153 -18.41 -10.46 0.36
N SER A 154 -18.13 -9.96 -0.85
CA SER A 154 -16.86 -9.31 -1.11
C SER A 154 -16.74 -8.11 -0.19
N ARG A 155 -15.60 -8.02 0.49
CA ARG A 155 -15.09 -6.77 1.03
C ARG A 155 -13.83 -6.47 0.23
N ILE A 156 -13.98 -5.56 -0.71
CA ILE A 156 -12.87 -5.08 -1.52
C ILE A 156 -12.23 -3.94 -0.71
N ASN A 157 -10.94 -4.07 -0.44
CA ASN A 157 -9.98 -3.01 -0.07
C ASN A 157 -10.22 -2.11 1.15
N ASP A 158 -11.35 -2.16 1.85
CA ASP A 158 -11.66 -1.06 2.78
C ASP A 158 -11.63 -1.43 4.27
N TRP A 159 -11.45 -2.72 4.60
CA TRP A 159 -11.50 -3.14 6.00
C TRP A 159 -10.26 -3.94 6.37
N PRO A 160 -9.47 -3.42 7.30
CA PRO A 160 -8.41 -4.20 7.90
C PRO A 160 -8.94 -5.44 8.59
N VAL A 161 -8.09 -6.46 8.61
CA VAL A 161 -8.32 -7.69 9.33
C VAL A 161 -7.46 -7.67 10.58
N HIS A 162 -8.11 -7.45 11.73
CA HIS A 162 -7.48 -7.58 13.04
C HIS A 162 -7.16 -9.04 13.30
N ILE A 163 -5.87 -9.39 13.30
CA ILE A 163 -5.37 -10.72 13.62
C ILE A 163 -5.43 -10.98 15.11
N SER A 164 -5.01 -10.00 15.89
CA SER A 164 -5.05 -9.98 17.34
C SER A 164 -5.40 -8.56 17.81
N ASP A 165 -5.41 -8.36 19.12
CA ASP A 165 -5.54 -7.02 19.71
C ASP A 165 -4.38 -6.08 19.32
N THR A 166 -3.27 -6.65 18.84
CA THR A 166 -2.05 -5.92 18.47
C THR A 166 -1.65 -6.10 17.01
N SER A 167 -2.27 -6.99 16.24
CA SER A 167 -1.85 -7.30 14.87
C SER A 167 -2.98 -7.06 13.89
N PHE A 168 -2.61 -6.50 12.75
CA PHE A 168 -3.48 -5.91 11.75
C PHE A 168 -2.90 -6.20 10.38
N ARG A 169 -3.74 -6.73 9.50
CA ARG A 169 -3.37 -6.93 8.10
C ARG A 169 -4.45 -6.41 7.20
N GLU A 170 -4.04 -5.75 6.15
CA GLU A 170 -4.95 -5.42 5.06
C GLU A 170 -4.71 -6.46 3.95
N PRO A 171 -5.67 -7.34 3.65
CA PRO A 171 -5.59 -8.22 2.48
C PRO A 171 -5.95 -7.44 1.21
N ASP A 172 -5.42 -7.87 0.06
CA ASP A 172 -5.69 -7.23 -1.25
C ASP A 172 -7.13 -7.49 -1.72
N PHE A 173 -7.76 -8.53 -1.18
CA PHE A 173 -9.20 -8.71 -1.22
C PHE A 173 -9.62 -9.68 -0.11
N SER A 174 -10.85 -9.60 0.35
CA SER A 174 -11.36 -10.59 1.31
C SER A 174 -12.84 -10.88 1.11
N PHE A 175 -13.25 -12.08 1.52
CA PHE A 175 -14.63 -12.54 1.48
C PHE A 175 -14.98 -13.13 2.83
N GLY A 176 -16.05 -12.63 3.44
CA GLY A 176 -16.47 -13.04 4.77
C GLY A 176 -17.98 -13.11 4.88
N LYS A 177 -18.44 -13.82 5.91
CA LYS A 177 -19.86 -13.88 6.27
C LYS A 177 -20.36 -12.49 6.70
N ASN A 178 -21.56 -12.11 6.28
CA ASN A 178 -22.22 -10.90 6.79
C ASN A 178 -22.23 -10.84 8.32
N GLY A 179 -21.77 -9.71 8.86
CA GLY A 179 -21.67 -9.48 10.31
C GLY A 179 -20.48 -10.17 10.99
N SER A 180 -19.69 -10.97 10.26
CA SER A 180 -18.40 -11.45 10.76
C SER A 180 -17.38 -10.31 10.70
N LEU A 181 -16.61 -10.15 11.78
CA LEU A 181 -15.43 -9.28 11.79
C LEU A 181 -14.30 -9.88 10.95
N LEU A 182 -14.26 -11.21 10.84
CA LEU A 182 -13.18 -11.92 10.18
C LEU A 182 -13.61 -12.51 8.83
N PRO A 183 -12.79 -12.37 7.79
CA PRO A 183 -13.03 -13.00 6.51
C PRO A 183 -12.84 -14.51 6.60
N THR A 184 -13.51 -15.24 5.71
CA THR A 184 -13.33 -16.69 5.53
C THR A 184 -12.27 -16.97 4.47
N LEU A 185 -12.19 -16.10 3.46
CA LEU A 185 -11.20 -16.15 2.39
C LEU A 185 -10.49 -14.81 2.30
N VAL A 186 -9.17 -14.83 2.19
CA VAL A 186 -8.34 -13.65 1.96
C VAL A 186 -7.45 -13.85 0.74
N GLY A 187 -7.16 -12.74 0.07
CA GLY A 187 -6.33 -12.66 -1.10
C GLY A 187 -5.15 -11.74 -0.89
N GLU A 188 -3.99 -12.18 -1.32
CA GLU A 188 -2.76 -11.41 -1.38
C GLU A 188 -2.19 -11.47 -2.78
N VAL A 189 -1.70 -10.34 -3.23
CA VAL A 189 -0.96 -10.13 -4.46
C VAL A 189 0.41 -9.60 -4.03
N SER A 190 1.46 -10.21 -4.53
CA SER A 190 2.82 -9.69 -4.40
C SER A 190 3.26 -9.14 -5.74
N TYR A 191 3.71 -7.88 -5.75
CA TYR A 191 4.26 -7.20 -6.93
C TYR A 191 5.65 -6.58 -6.66
N SER A 192 6.28 -6.87 -5.53
CA SER A 192 7.61 -6.30 -5.24
C SER A 192 8.69 -7.36 -5.45
N ARG A 193 9.80 -6.94 -6.10
CA ARG A 193 11.03 -7.73 -6.17
C ARG A 193 11.66 -7.97 -4.81
N ARG A 194 11.36 -7.09 -3.84
CA ARG A 194 11.85 -7.17 -2.47
C ARG A 194 10.95 -8.02 -1.59
N PHE A 195 9.69 -8.22 -1.99
CA PHE A 195 8.76 -9.08 -1.27
C PHE A 195 9.06 -10.54 -1.59
N THR A 196 9.94 -11.11 -0.78
CA THR A 196 10.39 -12.49 -0.90
C THR A 196 9.22 -13.46 -0.75
N ARG A 197 9.36 -14.64 -1.35
CA ARG A 197 8.38 -15.72 -1.16
C ARG A 197 8.19 -15.99 0.33
N GLU A 198 9.27 -15.98 1.11
CA GLU A 198 9.28 -16.19 2.55
C GLU A 198 8.38 -15.18 3.30
N GLN A 199 8.33 -13.91 2.87
CA GLN A 199 7.44 -12.91 3.46
C GLN A 199 5.97 -13.16 3.11
N LEU A 200 5.68 -13.53 1.85
CA LEU A 200 4.33 -13.96 1.48
C LEU A 200 3.94 -15.24 2.22
N GLU A 201 4.92 -16.12 2.47
CA GLU A 201 4.74 -17.34 3.22
C GLU A 201 4.44 -17.09 4.71
N ALA A 202 5.19 -16.18 5.33
CA ALA A 202 4.95 -15.73 6.69
C ALA A 202 3.55 -15.09 6.82
N LYS A 203 3.15 -14.28 5.83
CA LYS A 203 1.84 -13.61 5.84
C LYS A 203 0.67 -14.58 5.79
N TYR A 204 0.69 -15.59 4.90
CA TYR A 204 -0.41 -16.56 4.92
C TYR A 204 -0.38 -17.46 6.15
N ARG A 205 0.81 -17.78 6.69
CA ARG A 205 0.90 -18.54 7.94
C ARG A 205 0.26 -17.76 9.08
N ALA A 206 0.48 -16.44 9.17
CA ALA A 206 -0.21 -15.58 10.12
C ALA A 206 -1.73 -15.68 9.94
N TYR A 207 -2.24 -15.53 8.70
CA TYR A 207 -3.67 -15.67 8.43
C TYR A 207 -4.25 -17.04 8.83
N LEU A 208 -3.54 -18.13 8.58
CA LEU A 208 -4.04 -19.48 8.82
C LEU A 208 -3.90 -19.90 10.29
N LEU A 209 -2.78 -19.58 10.92
CA LEU A 209 -2.43 -20.07 12.26
C LEU A 209 -2.94 -19.14 13.37
N GLU A 210 -2.80 -17.83 13.22
CA GLU A 210 -3.08 -16.88 14.31
C GLU A 210 -4.59 -16.67 14.50
N PHE A 211 -5.39 -16.91 13.46
CA PHE A 211 -6.85 -16.80 13.53
C PHE A 211 -7.58 -18.02 14.09
N GLY A 212 -6.86 -19.02 14.63
CA GLY A 212 -7.46 -20.26 15.11
C GLY A 212 -8.30 -20.97 14.04
N GLY A 213 -7.89 -20.85 12.77
CA GLY A 213 -8.59 -21.44 11.62
C GLY A 213 -9.89 -20.72 11.20
N LYS A 214 -10.16 -19.48 11.65
CA LYS A 214 -11.32 -18.70 11.18
C LYS A 214 -11.17 -18.25 9.72
N ILE A 215 -9.96 -17.87 9.32
CA ILE A 215 -9.59 -17.75 7.91
C ILE A 215 -9.24 -19.16 7.42
N ARG A 216 -9.93 -19.58 6.36
CA ARG A 216 -9.90 -20.96 5.88
C ARG A 216 -9.05 -21.10 4.62
N THR A 217 -9.14 -20.10 3.76
CA THR A 217 -8.47 -20.07 2.48
C THR A 217 -7.70 -18.77 2.33
N VAL A 218 -6.42 -18.88 1.99
CA VAL A 218 -5.57 -17.76 1.61
C VAL A 218 -5.14 -17.97 0.16
N ILE A 219 -5.45 -17.01 -0.71
CA ILE A 219 -5.02 -17.02 -2.11
C ILE A 219 -3.85 -16.06 -2.23
N CYS A 220 -2.71 -16.52 -2.73
CA CYS A 220 -1.51 -15.70 -2.89
C CYS A 220 -1.06 -15.69 -4.34
N ALA A 221 -1.11 -14.54 -4.99
CA ALA A 221 -0.67 -14.31 -6.35
C ALA A 221 0.69 -13.61 -6.35
N ASP A 222 1.76 -14.34 -6.67
CA ASP A 222 3.09 -13.75 -6.79
C ASP A 222 3.36 -13.39 -8.25
N LEU A 223 3.23 -12.10 -8.57
CA LEU A 223 3.41 -11.55 -9.92
C LEU A 223 4.86 -11.67 -10.42
N TYR A 224 5.84 -11.84 -9.53
CA TYR A 224 7.26 -11.95 -9.89
C TYR A 224 7.79 -13.38 -9.86
N TYR A 225 7.07 -14.36 -9.31
CA TYR A 225 7.55 -15.75 -9.19
C TYR A 225 7.99 -16.35 -10.53
N ALA A 226 9.30 -16.49 -10.74
CA ALA A 226 9.86 -17.47 -11.68
C ALA A 226 10.65 -18.44 -10.83
N GLY A 227 10.33 -19.72 -10.92
CA GLY A 227 11.09 -20.80 -10.28
C GLY A 227 12.50 -21.00 -10.85
N THR A 228 13.15 -19.96 -11.35
CA THR A 228 14.51 -19.95 -11.89
C THR A 228 15.23 -18.86 -11.12
N GLY A 229 16.12 -19.22 -10.20
CA GLY A 229 16.86 -18.31 -9.31
C GLY A 229 17.85 -17.37 -10.03
N GLN A 230 17.44 -16.75 -11.13
CA GLN A 230 18.17 -15.70 -11.84
C GLN A 230 17.29 -14.45 -11.92
N GLU A 231 17.85 -13.34 -11.40
CA GLU A 231 17.29 -11.99 -11.43
C GLU A 231 17.26 -11.42 -12.85
N ILE A 232 16.38 -11.92 -13.72
CA ILE A 232 16.17 -11.33 -15.03
C ILE A 232 14.90 -10.47 -14.98
N LEU A 233 15.03 -9.22 -15.42
CA LEU A 233 13.90 -8.34 -15.76
C LEU A 233 12.95 -9.10 -16.69
N LYS A 234 11.86 -9.62 -16.13
CA LYS A 234 10.84 -10.35 -16.87
C LYS A 234 10.20 -9.47 -17.91
N THR A 235 10.10 -9.98 -19.13
CA THR A 235 9.29 -9.36 -20.18
C THR A 235 7.81 -9.44 -19.79
N ALA A 236 6.96 -8.65 -20.45
CA ALA A 236 5.51 -8.81 -20.28
C ALA A 236 5.09 -10.27 -20.49
N GLU A 237 5.72 -10.98 -21.43
CA GLU A 237 5.52 -12.40 -21.77
C GLU A 237 5.92 -13.37 -20.62
N ASP A 238 6.95 -13.04 -19.84
CA ASP A 238 7.36 -13.83 -18.67
C ASP A 238 6.43 -13.64 -17.47
N LEU A 239 5.76 -12.48 -17.37
CA LEU A 239 4.68 -12.25 -16.39
C LEU A 239 3.43 -13.09 -16.71
N TYR A 240 3.24 -13.59 -17.95
CA TYR A 240 2.12 -14.49 -18.28
C TYR A 240 2.20 -15.83 -17.55
N ARG A 241 3.38 -16.22 -17.04
CA ARG A 241 3.60 -17.48 -16.30
C ARG A 241 3.64 -17.27 -14.79
N THR A 242 2.67 -16.54 -14.28
CA THR A 242 2.56 -16.26 -12.85
C THR A 242 2.17 -17.52 -12.08
N ALA A 243 2.84 -17.75 -10.94
CA ALA A 243 2.42 -18.79 -10.01
C ALA A 243 1.53 -18.14 -8.94
N ILE A 244 0.30 -18.64 -8.81
CA ILE A 244 -0.54 -18.34 -7.66
C ILE A 244 -0.57 -19.61 -6.81
N SER A 245 -0.22 -19.49 -5.54
CA SER A 245 -0.40 -20.56 -4.57
C SER A 245 -1.70 -20.32 -3.82
N VAL A 246 -2.52 -21.35 -3.72
CA VAL A 246 -3.66 -21.38 -2.81
C VAL A 246 -3.29 -22.23 -1.61
N TRP A 247 -3.46 -21.67 -0.43
CA TRP A 247 -3.22 -22.35 0.83
C TRP A 247 -4.54 -22.49 1.59
N SER A 248 -4.85 -23.71 2.03
CA SER A 248 -6.10 -24.02 2.77
C SER A 248 -5.78 -24.88 3.99
N ILE A 249 -6.46 -24.64 5.11
CA ILE A 249 -6.44 -25.57 6.26
C ILE A 249 -7.58 -26.55 6.14
N GLN A 250 -7.23 -27.82 5.99
CA GLN A 250 -8.16 -28.94 6.03
C GLN A 250 -7.76 -29.87 7.18
N ASP A 251 -8.68 -30.11 8.12
CA ASP A 251 -8.46 -31.00 9.28
C ASP A 251 -7.21 -30.68 10.12
N GLY A 252 -6.83 -29.40 10.20
CA GLY A 252 -5.62 -28.96 10.92
C GLY A 252 -4.32 -29.12 10.13
N ILE A 253 -4.37 -29.56 8.87
CA ILE A 253 -3.22 -29.67 7.97
C ILE A 253 -3.28 -28.56 6.92
N ILE A 254 -2.18 -27.80 6.76
CA ILE A 254 -2.04 -26.82 5.68
C ILE A 254 -1.78 -27.56 4.37
N ARG A 255 -2.71 -27.45 3.42
CA ARG A 255 -2.55 -27.93 2.06
C ARG A 255 -2.17 -26.77 1.15
N THR A 256 -1.16 -27.00 0.31
CA THR A 256 -0.79 -26.07 -0.77
C THR A 256 -1.32 -26.62 -2.08
N VAL A 257 -2.19 -25.87 -2.74
CA VAL A 257 -2.59 -26.15 -4.12
C VAL A 257 -1.97 -25.08 -5.00
N LYS A 258 -1.00 -25.50 -5.81
CA LYS A 258 -0.40 -24.63 -6.81
C LYS A 258 -1.38 -24.50 -7.98
N LEU A 259 -1.90 -23.31 -8.21
CA LEU A 259 -2.73 -23.00 -9.35
C LEU A 259 -1.87 -22.23 -10.38
N THR A 260 -1.81 -22.74 -11.61
CA THR A 260 -1.05 -22.09 -12.69
C THR A 260 -2.02 -21.26 -13.52
N PHE A 261 -1.68 -19.99 -13.75
CA PHE A 261 -2.53 -19.04 -14.47
C PHE A 261 -1.87 -18.58 -15.76
N VAL A 262 -2.70 -18.10 -16.68
CA VAL A 262 -2.27 -17.30 -17.83
C VAL A 262 -2.85 -15.91 -17.62
N LEU A 263 -2.01 -14.95 -17.22
CA LEU A 263 -2.40 -13.54 -17.20
C LEU A 263 -2.38 -13.00 -18.62
N LEU A 264 -3.53 -12.74 -19.24
CA LEU A 264 -3.55 -12.04 -20.52
C LEU A 264 -3.51 -10.53 -20.26
N PHE A 265 -2.41 -9.87 -20.64
CA PHE A 265 -2.31 -8.40 -20.69
C PHE A 265 -2.61 -7.90 -22.11
N PRO A 266 -3.85 -7.55 -22.46
CA PRO A 266 -4.15 -7.01 -23.77
C PRO A 266 -3.72 -5.53 -23.84
N ARG A 267 -2.50 -5.26 -24.33
CA ARG A 267 -1.98 -3.90 -24.60
C ARG A 267 -1.78 -2.99 -23.35
N PRO A 268 -0.94 -1.94 -23.45
CA PRO A 268 -0.81 -0.94 -22.38
C PRO A 268 -2.16 -0.25 -22.14
N GLY A 269 -2.66 -0.29 -20.89
CA GLY A 269 -3.87 0.42 -20.46
C GLY A 269 -5.14 -0.43 -20.28
N TRP A 270 -5.06 -1.75 -20.37
CA TRP A 270 -6.20 -2.65 -20.09
C TRP A 270 -5.98 -3.41 -18.77
N ALA A 271 -7.06 -3.71 -18.06
CA ALA A 271 -7.00 -4.59 -16.89
C ALA A 271 -6.60 -6.01 -17.34
N PRO A 272 -5.70 -6.70 -16.61
CA PRO A 272 -5.36 -8.09 -16.92
C PRO A 272 -6.61 -8.96 -16.83
N ALA A 273 -6.78 -9.91 -17.75
CA ALA A 273 -7.80 -10.95 -17.64
C ALA A 273 -7.20 -12.15 -16.90
N ILE A 274 -7.85 -12.58 -15.81
CA ILE A 274 -7.40 -13.66 -14.94
C ILE A 274 -8.44 -14.77 -14.98
N HIS A 275 -8.09 -15.94 -15.51
CA HIS A 275 -8.98 -17.11 -15.49
C HIS A 275 -8.65 -18.02 -14.31
N LEU A 276 -9.54 -18.08 -13.32
CA LEU A 276 -9.43 -18.92 -12.13
C LEU A 276 -10.06 -20.31 -12.37
N SER A 277 -9.25 -21.37 -12.23
CA SER A 277 -9.79 -22.74 -12.12
C SER A 277 -10.47 -22.90 -10.76
N PHE A 278 -11.79 -22.70 -10.73
CA PHE A 278 -12.59 -22.61 -9.51
C PHE A 278 -12.75 -23.94 -8.75
N ALA A 279 -12.28 -25.06 -9.31
CA ALA A 279 -12.46 -26.39 -8.71
C ALA A 279 -11.89 -26.50 -7.29
N VAL A 280 -10.76 -25.84 -7.00
CA VAL A 280 -10.11 -25.86 -5.68
C VAL A 280 -10.90 -25.04 -4.66
N ILE A 281 -11.34 -23.85 -5.05
CA ILE A 281 -12.18 -22.98 -4.20
C ILE A 281 -13.52 -23.66 -3.92
N ILE A 282 -14.12 -24.32 -4.92
CA ILE A 282 -15.36 -25.08 -4.77
C ILE A 282 -15.17 -26.24 -3.78
N GLN A 283 -14.06 -26.99 -3.88
CA GLN A 283 -13.78 -28.09 -2.97
C GLN A 283 -13.66 -27.59 -1.51
N ASP A 284 -12.91 -26.52 -1.27
CA ASP A 284 -12.81 -25.90 0.06
C ASP A 284 -14.18 -25.41 0.56
N LEU A 285 -14.98 -24.75 -0.29
CA LEU A 285 -16.33 -24.28 0.05
C LEU A 285 -17.30 -25.44 0.34
N GLN A 286 -17.20 -26.54 -0.39
CA GLN A 286 -18.00 -27.75 -0.17
C GLN A 286 -17.66 -28.39 1.18
N GLU A 287 -16.39 -28.45 1.55
CA GLU A 287 -15.97 -28.96 2.85
C GLU A 287 -16.38 -28.05 4.00
N LEU A 288 -16.35 -26.73 3.82
CA LEU A 288 -16.92 -25.78 4.78
C LEU A 288 -18.41 -26.03 5.02
N CYS A 289 -19.16 -26.36 3.98
CA CYS A 289 -20.58 -26.72 4.12
C CYS A 289 -20.78 -28.05 4.88
N LYS A 290 -19.86 -29.01 4.73
CA LYS A 290 -19.91 -30.29 5.47
C LYS A 290 -19.62 -30.10 6.97
N LEU A 291 -18.75 -29.17 7.33
CA LEU A 291 -18.43 -28.84 8.73
C LEU A 291 -19.63 -28.18 9.45
N ASP A 292 -20.38 -27.30 8.77
CA ASP A 292 -21.52 -26.58 9.36
C ASP A 292 -22.75 -27.50 9.55
N ALA A 293 -22.86 -28.58 8.78
CA ALA A 293 -23.93 -29.58 8.90
C ALA A 293 -23.91 -30.37 10.23
N SER A 294 -22.84 -30.25 11.03
CA SER A 294 -22.77 -30.81 12.38
C SER A 294 -23.56 -30.03 13.43
N CYS A 295 -24.05 -28.82 13.10
CA CYS A 295 -24.90 -28.02 13.98
C CYS A 295 -26.39 -28.42 13.82
N PRO A 296 -27.08 -28.87 14.89
CA PRO A 296 -28.45 -29.37 14.78
C PRO A 296 -29.39 -28.27 14.29
N PRO A 297 -30.23 -28.54 13.27
CA PRO A 297 -31.09 -27.52 12.67
C PRO A 297 -32.12 -27.01 13.70
N GLN A 298 -32.08 -25.71 13.99
CA GLN A 298 -33.17 -25.07 14.73
C GLN A 298 -34.42 -25.01 13.86
N VAL A 299 -35.33 -25.96 14.08
CA VAL A 299 -36.62 -26.07 13.40
C VAL A 299 -37.53 -24.91 13.84
N ARG A 300 -37.45 -23.77 13.15
CA ARG A 300 -38.49 -22.73 13.22
C ARG A 300 -39.69 -23.15 12.38
N LYS A 301 -40.73 -23.69 13.05
CA LYS A 301 -42.04 -23.96 12.47
C LYS A 301 -42.70 -22.64 12.02
N ARG A 302 -42.54 -22.28 10.74
CA ARG A 302 -43.35 -21.22 10.11
C ARG A 302 -44.70 -21.79 9.68
N ARG A 303 -45.78 -21.27 10.29
CA ARG A 303 -47.17 -21.49 9.86
C ARG A 303 -47.36 -20.98 8.43
N ARG A 304 -47.76 -21.89 7.53
CA ARG A 304 -48.15 -21.55 6.15
C ARG A 304 -49.55 -20.95 6.16
N SER A 305 -49.64 -19.69 5.78
CA SER A 305 -50.90 -19.02 5.39
C SER A 305 -51.09 -19.24 3.90
N THR A 306 -52.05 -20.08 3.53
CA THR A 306 -52.49 -20.30 2.14
C THR A 306 -53.48 -19.20 1.76
N HIS A 307 -53.02 -18.20 1.01
CA HIS A 307 -53.87 -17.29 0.26
C HIS A 307 -53.35 -17.18 -1.18
N ASN A 308 -54.27 -17.28 -2.12
CA ASN A 308 -54.06 -17.32 -3.57
C ASN A 308 -53.43 -16.01 -4.07
N ARG A 309 -52.09 -15.95 -4.09
CA ARG A 309 -51.31 -14.81 -4.61
C ARG A 309 -50.35 -15.18 -5.75
N ALA A 310 -50.46 -16.40 -6.28
CA ALA A 310 -49.46 -17.02 -7.13
C ALA A 310 -49.33 -16.41 -8.54
N ASP A 311 -50.33 -15.64 -9.02
CA ASP A 311 -50.36 -15.19 -10.41
C ASP A 311 -50.05 -13.68 -10.61
N GLU A 312 -50.06 -12.87 -9.54
CA GLU A 312 -49.73 -11.43 -9.63
C GLU A 312 -48.22 -11.14 -9.45
N GLU A 313 -47.53 -11.94 -8.64
CA GLU A 313 -46.12 -11.76 -8.28
C GLU A 313 -45.15 -11.76 -9.48
N PRO A 314 -45.32 -12.61 -10.53
CA PRO A 314 -44.40 -12.65 -11.67
C PRO A 314 -44.46 -11.38 -12.54
N ARG A 315 -45.62 -10.73 -12.64
CA ARG A 315 -45.79 -9.53 -13.47
C ARG A 315 -45.18 -8.31 -12.79
N GLU A 316 -45.35 -8.20 -11.48
CA GLU A 316 -44.75 -7.11 -10.71
C GLU A 316 -43.22 -7.23 -10.68
N LEU A 317 -42.69 -8.45 -10.52
CA LEU A 317 -41.25 -8.70 -10.58
C LEU A 317 -40.66 -8.33 -11.95
N LYS A 318 -41.35 -8.68 -13.05
CA LYS A 318 -40.90 -8.30 -14.40
C LYS A 318 -40.86 -6.78 -14.60
N ARG A 319 -41.84 -6.05 -14.06
CA ARG A 319 -41.84 -4.56 -14.10
C ARG A 319 -40.70 -3.96 -13.30
N ARG A 320 -40.41 -4.51 -12.11
CA ARG A 320 -39.28 -4.07 -11.27
C ARG A 320 -37.93 -4.33 -11.95
N ASN A 321 -37.77 -5.49 -12.60
CA ASN A 321 -36.55 -5.81 -13.33
C ASN A 321 -36.32 -4.85 -14.50
N VAL A 322 -37.35 -4.55 -15.30
CA VAL A 322 -37.23 -3.58 -16.40
C VAL A 322 -36.89 -2.18 -15.87
N ALA A 323 -37.54 -1.73 -14.79
CA ALA A 323 -37.24 -0.44 -14.18
C ALA A 323 -35.79 -0.35 -13.66
N MET A 324 -35.29 -1.43 -13.05
CA MET A 324 -33.92 -1.54 -12.58
C MET A 324 -32.91 -1.58 -13.74
N GLU A 325 -33.22 -2.29 -14.83
CA GLU A 325 -32.40 -2.26 -16.05
C GLU A 325 -32.31 -0.86 -16.66
N THR A 326 -33.43 -0.13 -16.72
CA THR A 326 -33.44 1.28 -17.18
C THR A 326 -32.59 2.17 -16.26
N GLN A 327 -32.71 2.01 -14.94
CA GLN A 327 -31.90 2.76 -13.98
C GLN A 327 -30.39 2.48 -14.13
N ILE A 328 -30.01 1.22 -14.36
CA ILE A 328 -28.62 0.84 -14.63
C ILE A 328 -28.13 1.48 -15.93
N GLN A 329 -28.93 1.49 -16.99
CA GLN A 329 -28.57 2.13 -18.26
C GLN A 329 -28.38 3.63 -18.12
N GLU A 330 -29.23 4.31 -17.34
CA GLU A 330 -29.07 5.74 -17.04
C GLU A 330 -27.78 6.01 -16.26
N MET A 331 -27.47 5.21 -15.23
CA MET A 331 -26.22 5.34 -14.47
C MET A 331 -24.98 5.11 -15.34
N VAL A 332 -25.02 4.16 -16.27
CA VAL A 332 -23.92 3.93 -17.23
C VAL A 332 -23.74 5.13 -18.15
N ALA A 333 -24.84 5.69 -18.67
CA ALA A 333 -24.81 6.88 -19.52
C ALA A 333 -24.28 8.13 -18.78
N ASP A 334 -24.59 8.28 -17.49
CA ASP A 334 -24.05 9.34 -16.63
C ASP A 334 -22.55 9.17 -16.43
N ARG A 335 -22.10 7.96 -16.09
CA ARG A 335 -20.68 7.65 -15.97
C ARG A 335 -19.92 7.93 -17.28
N ASP A 336 -20.49 7.60 -18.42
CA ASP A 336 -19.89 7.90 -19.73
C ASP A 336 -19.84 9.41 -20.02
N ARG A 337 -20.80 10.20 -19.50
CA ARG A 337 -20.72 11.67 -19.55
C ARG A 337 -19.57 12.19 -18.70
N ASP A 338 -19.42 11.69 -17.48
CA ASP A 338 -18.35 12.11 -16.57
C ASP A 338 -16.96 11.73 -17.10
N MET A 339 -16.81 10.52 -17.65
CA MET A 339 -15.56 10.08 -18.28
C MET A 339 -15.14 10.99 -19.44
N ARG A 340 -16.10 11.52 -20.22
CA ARG A 340 -15.81 12.49 -21.30
C ARG A 340 -15.35 13.85 -20.77
N VAL A 341 -15.79 14.25 -19.59
CA VAL A 341 -15.32 15.48 -18.92
C VAL A 341 -13.87 15.26 -18.45
N VAL A 342 -13.59 14.15 -17.77
CA VAL A 342 -12.24 13.79 -17.34
C VAL A 342 -11.27 13.72 -18.53
N ASP A 343 -11.67 13.09 -19.64
CA ASP A 343 -10.86 13.04 -20.86
C ASP A 343 -10.58 14.44 -21.44
N ARG A 344 -11.53 15.36 -21.36
CA ARG A 344 -11.37 16.75 -21.81
C ARG A 344 -10.35 17.47 -20.93
N ASP A 345 -10.48 17.35 -19.62
CA ASP A 345 -9.60 18.01 -18.65
C ASP A 345 -8.17 17.47 -18.75
N MET A 346 -8.02 16.15 -18.92
CA MET A 346 -6.71 15.53 -19.17
C MET A 346 -6.04 16.03 -20.45
N ARG A 347 -6.80 16.36 -21.50
CA ARG A 347 -6.24 17.00 -22.71
C ARG A 347 -5.77 18.42 -22.46
N VAL A 348 -6.45 19.17 -21.59
CA VAL A 348 -6.02 20.52 -21.18
C VAL A 348 -4.71 20.43 -20.39
N VAL A 349 -4.65 19.55 -19.38
CA VAL A 349 -3.43 19.30 -18.58
C VAL A 349 -2.25 18.93 -19.48
N ARG A 350 -2.44 18.02 -20.45
CA ARG A 350 -1.38 17.64 -21.41
C ARG A 350 -0.91 18.82 -22.28
N ARG A 351 -1.83 19.69 -22.70
CA ARG A 351 -1.51 20.87 -23.50
C ARG A 351 -0.71 21.88 -22.67
N ASP A 352 -1.08 22.09 -21.41
CA ASP A 352 -0.39 23.04 -20.54
C ASP A 352 0.98 22.51 -20.12
N ALA A 353 1.11 21.20 -19.87
CA ALA A 353 2.41 20.55 -19.66
C ALA A 353 3.32 20.67 -20.91
N ALA A 354 2.76 20.53 -22.12
CA ALA A 354 3.53 20.72 -23.36
C ALA A 354 4.02 22.17 -23.51
N LYS A 355 3.17 23.16 -23.21
CA LYS A 355 3.57 24.59 -23.21
C LYS A 355 4.66 24.88 -22.17
N ALA A 356 4.54 24.31 -20.97
CA ALA A 356 5.55 24.47 -19.92
C ALA A 356 6.90 23.89 -20.35
N ARG A 357 6.92 22.72 -21.00
CA ARG A 357 8.14 22.14 -21.58
C ARG A 357 8.74 22.99 -22.69
N GLU A 358 7.90 23.57 -23.55
CA GLU A 358 8.37 24.48 -24.60
C GLU A 358 8.99 25.76 -24.00
N GLN A 359 8.40 26.30 -22.93
CA GLN A 359 8.96 27.45 -22.21
C GLN A 359 10.30 27.12 -21.54
N LEU A 360 10.39 25.95 -20.88
CA LEU A 360 11.64 25.49 -20.27
C LEU A 360 12.75 25.32 -21.32
N ALA A 361 12.45 24.70 -22.46
CA ALA A 361 13.41 24.53 -23.54
C ALA A 361 13.90 25.88 -24.11
N LYS A 362 13.01 26.87 -24.25
CA LYS A 362 13.40 28.24 -24.65
C LYS A 362 14.29 28.91 -23.61
N GLN A 363 14.03 28.71 -22.33
CA GLN A 363 14.84 29.24 -21.24
C GLN A 363 16.23 28.59 -21.21
N GLU A 364 16.32 27.26 -21.37
CA GLU A 364 17.58 26.53 -21.47
C GLU A 364 18.42 27.01 -22.66
N GLN A 365 17.78 27.23 -23.83
CA GLN A 365 18.47 27.78 -24.99
C GLN A 365 19.01 29.20 -24.72
N GLN A 366 18.23 30.07 -24.08
CA GLN A 366 18.69 31.42 -23.71
C GLN A 366 19.86 31.38 -22.72
N ASN A 367 19.83 30.46 -21.75
CA ASN A 367 20.92 30.28 -20.81
C ASN A 367 22.19 29.80 -21.53
N ALA A 368 22.09 28.83 -22.44
CA ALA A 368 23.22 28.35 -23.22
C ALA A 368 23.83 29.45 -24.12
N GLU A 369 23.00 30.27 -24.77
CA GLU A 369 23.47 31.42 -25.56
C GLU A 369 24.18 32.46 -24.69
N GLN A 370 23.71 32.67 -23.45
CA GLN A 370 24.36 33.59 -22.51
C GLN A 370 25.69 33.04 -21.99
N GLU A 371 25.76 31.74 -21.69
CA GLU A 371 27.00 31.07 -21.29
C GLU A 371 28.06 31.13 -22.40
N GLN A 372 27.66 30.94 -23.66
CA GLN A 372 28.56 31.09 -24.80
C GLN A 372 29.13 32.52 -24.90
N LYS A 373 28.28 33.55 -24.76
CA LYS A 373 28.74 34.96 -24.77
C LYS A 373 29.70 35.26 -23.63
N ASN A 374 29.45 34.71 -22.44
CA ASN A 374 30.34 34.88 -21.30
C ASN A 374 31.70 34.21 -21.57
N ALA A 375 31.71 33.01 -22.16
CA ALA A 375 32.94 32.32 -22.53
C ALA A 375 33.76 33.08 -23.59
N GLU A 376 33.11 33.68 -24.58
CA GLU A 376 33.76 34.53 -25.59
C GLU A 376 34.39 35.78 -24.95
N GLN A 377 33.68 36.45 -24.02
CA GLN A 377 34.22 37.59 -23.26
C GLN A 377 35.42 37.19 -22.39
N GLU A 378 35.38 36.03 -21.74
CA GLU A 378 36.49 35.53 -20.94
C GLU A 378 37.73 35.24 -21.81
N GLN A 379 37.54 34.71 -23.03
CA GLN A 379 38.63 34.52 -23.99
C GLN A 379 39.25 35.85 -24.41
N GLU A 380 38.44 36.86 -24.74
CA GLU A 380 38.92 38.21 -25.10
C GLU A 380 39.73 38.84 -23.95
N ILE A 381 39.23 38.74 -22.71
CA ILE A 381 39.95 39.22 -21.52
C ILE A 381 41.28 38.47 -21.36
N ALA A 382 41.31 37.15 -21.60
CA ALA A 382 42.53 36.36 -21.49
C ALA A 382 43.57 36.77 -22.55
N GLU A 383 43.14 37.05 -23.79
CA GLU A 383 44.00 37.55 -24.85
C GLU A 383 44.59 38.93 -24.53
N LEU A 384 43.76 39.85 -24.05
CA LEU A 384 44.21 41.18 -23.62
C LEU A 384 45.24 41.08 -22.47
N ARG A 385 45.01 40.18 -21.51
CA ARG A 385 45.98 39.91 -20.41
C ARG A 385 47.31 39.38 -20.94
N ARG A 386 47.29 38.47 -21.93
CA ARG A 386 48.51 37.96 -22.57
C ARG A 386 49.26 39.06 -23.31
N ALA A 387 48.56 39.89 -24.11
CA ALA A 387 49.16 41.01 -24.82
C ALA A 387 49.81 42.02 -23.86
N LEU A 388 49.14 42.34 -22.75
CA LEU A 388 49.69 43.23 -21.72
C LEU A 388 50.94 42.64 -21.06
N ALA A 389 50.96 41.33 -20.77
CA ALA A 389 52.12 40.66 -20.20
C ALA A 389 53.34 40.71 -21.14
N LEU A 390 53.12 40.46 -22.45
CA LEU A 390 54.16 40.58 -23.47
C LEU A 390 54.70 42.01 -23.56
N ALA A 391 53.82 43.00 -23.60
CA ALA A 391 54.22 44.42 -23.62
C ALA A 391 55.05 44.81 -22.39
N ARG A 392 54.69 44.32 -21.20
CA ARG A 392 55.46 44.55 -19.97
C ARG A 392 56.84 43.89 -19.99
N SER A 393 57.00 42.75 -20.66
CA SER A 393 58.30 42.06 -20.77
C SER A 393 59.27 42.72 -21.76
N ALA A 394 58.77 43.56 -22.67
CA ALA A 394 59.56 44.25 -23.67
C ALA A 394 60.08 45.64 -23.19
N LEU A 395 59.50 46.16 -22.10
CA LEU A 395 59.96 47.35 -21.38
C LEU A 395 60.99 46.95 -20.32
#